data_AF-X0UI47-F1
#
_entry.id   AF-X0UI47-F1
#
_cell.length_a   1.000
_cell.length_b   1.000
_cell.length_c   1.000
_cell.angle_alpha   90.00
_cell.angle_beta   90.00
_cell.angle_gamma   90.00
#
_symmetry.space_group_name_H-M   'P 1'
#
loop_
_entity.id
_entity.type
_entity.pdbx_description
1 polymer ?
#
loop_
_entity_poly.entity_id
_entity_poly.type
_entity_poly.pdbx_seq_one_letter_code
_entity_poly.pdbx_strand_id
1 'polypeptide(L)'
;HEYNTTGITDSKFGLTRTTWDEAVATALAAPNLNVDGLHFHLGSQILEIDPYRKAIEVMLSYAAEIKQQHGFEIKILSIGGGFGVRYTMDEDPPPIAAWAEIISDEITRRCHDLKLSLPRLIIEPGRAIVARAGTALYRVGVIKDIPGIRRYVCVDGGMGDNIRYPMYGARQEALVANRAAANATGRVTVAGKYCESGDILIKEVELADVKTGDILAVAGSGAYCIPMQSNYNASRRPPIVFVRDGKARLVRRRETLEDLTRCDTA
;
A
#
# COMPACT_ATOMS: atom_id res chain seq x y z
N HIS A 1 8.97 2.94 9.65
CA HIS A 1 9.56 3.97 8.78
C HIS A 1 10.78 3.48 7.99
N GLU A 2 11.48 2.43 8.41
CA GLU A 2 12.58 1.82 7.63
C GLU A 2 12.09 0.92 6.47
N TYR A 3 10.98 0.21 6.67
CA TYR A 3 10.44 -0.76 5.69
C TYR A 3 9.72 -0.19 4.46
N ASN A 4 9.51 1.13 4.38
CA ASN A 4 8.68 1.76 3.33
C ASN A 4 9.45 2.65 2.34
N THR A 5 10.78 2.75 2.48
CA THR A 5 11.62 3.63 1.67
C THR A 5 12.47 2.79 0.72
N THR A 6 12.26 2.91 -0.59
CA THR A 6 12.99 2.13 -1.62
C THR A 6 14.02 2.95 -2.40
N GLY A 7 14.13 4.26 -2.12
CA GLY A 7 15.10 5.18 -2.73
C GLY A 7 16.43 5.32 -1.99
N ILE A 8 16.78 4.41 -1.07
CA ILE A 8 18.06 4.42 -0.35
C ILE A 8 19.04 3.53 -1.13
N THR A 9 20.31 3.93 -1.20
CA THR A 9 21.40 3.17 -1.85
C THR A 9 21.50 1.72 -1.36
N ASP A 10 21.09 1.46 -0.12
CA ASP A 10 20.97 0.12 0.46
C ASP A 10 19.57 -0.46 0.22
N SER A 11 19.36 -0.91 -1.01
CA SER A 11 18.13 -1.55 -1.45
C SER A 11 18.45 -2.73 -2.36
N LYS A 12 17.66 -3.80 -2.27
CA LYS A 12 17.77 -4.95 -3.18
C LYS A 12 17.30 -4.65 -4.61
N PHE A 13 16.73 -3.46 -4.85
CA PHE A 13 16.11 -3.09 -6.12
C PHE A 13 16.94 -2.07 -6.89
N GLY A 14 16.90 -2.21 -8.21
CA GLY A 14 17.51 -1.26 -9.13
C GLY A 14 19.03 -1.33 -9.15
N LEU A 15 19.61 -0.29 -9.71
CA LEU A 15 21.05 -0.10 -9.84
C LEU A 15 21.43 1.15 -9.06
N THR A 16 22.62 1.17 -8.46
CA THR A 16 23.15 2.37 -7.81
C THR A 16 23.71 3.32 -8.86
N ARG A 17 23.74 4.63 -8.59
CA ARG A 17 24.22 5.64 -9.55
C ARG A 17 25.60 5.33 -10.12
N THR A 18 26.47 4.68 -9.34
CA THR A 18 27.84 4.30 -9.75
C THR A 18 27.87 3.23 -10.85
N THR A 19 26.79 2.46 -11.04
CA THR A 19 26.72 1.38 -12.05
C THR A 19 25.79 1.70 -13.22
N TRP A 20 25.13 2.86 -13.22
CA TRP A 20 24.16 3.22 -14.26
C TRP A 20 24.80 3.27 -15.66
N ASP A 21 25.97 3.89 -15.79
CA ASP A 21 26.62 4.11 -17.10
C ASP A 21 27.02 2.78 -17.76
N GLU A 22 27.59 1.86 -16.98
CA GLU A 22 27.91 0.51 -17.44
C GLU A 22 26.65 -0.26 -17.86
N ALA A 23 25.58 -0.17 -17.07
CA ALA A 23 24.34 -0.87 -17.35
C ALA A 23 23.65 -0.34 -18.63
N VAL A 24 23.60 0.98 -18.82
CA VAL A 24 23.04 1.60 -20.03
C VAL A 24 23.86 1.21 -21.26
N ALA A 25 25.19 1.32 -21.18
CA ALA A 25 26.07 0.93 -22.29
C ALA A 25 25.88 -0.56 -22.65
N THR A 26 25.82 -1.43 -21.64
CA THR A 26 25.57 -2.87 -21.83
C THR A 26 24.21 -3.13 -22.46
N ALA A 27 23.15 -2.46 -21.98
CA ALA A 27 21.79 -2.65 -22.47
C ALA A 27 21.62 -2.15 -23.92
N LEU A 28 22.24 -1.02 -24.27
CA LEU A 28 22.21 -0.47 -25.63
C LEU A 28 23.03 -1.30 -26.63
N ALA A 29 24.09 -1.97 -26.18
CA ALA A 29 24.90 -2.84 -27.02
C ALA A 29 24.28 -4.24 -27.23
N ALA A 30 23.28 -4.62 -26.41
CA ALA A 30 22.68 -5.95 -26.48
C ALA A 30 21.70 -6.07 -27.67
N PRO A 31 21.94 -6.96 -28.65
CA PRO A 31 21.12 -7.05 -29.87
C PRO A 31 19.68 -7.54 -29.62
N ASN A 32 19.43 -8.14 -28.44
CA ASN A 32 18.13 -8.70 -28.06
C ASN A 32 17.37 -7.81 -27.08
N LEU A 33 17.85 -6.59 -26.78
CA LEU A 33 17.19 -5.64 -25.90
C LEU A 33 16.83 -4.36 -26.68
N ASN A 34 15.61 -3.88 -26.47
CA ASN A 34 15.21 -2.54 -26.88
C ASN A 34 15.06 -1.68 -25.62
N VAL A 35 16.04 -0.83 -25.36
CA VAL A 35 15.99 0.12 -24.25
C VAL A 35 15.03 1.25 -24.64
N ASP A 36 13.99 1.48 -23.85
CA ASP A 36 13.01 2.56 -24.10
C ASP A 36 13.06 3.69 -23.08
N GLY A 37 13.65 3.48 -21.90
CA GLY A 37 13.54 4.47 -20.85
C GLY A 37 14.13 4.10 -19.50
N LEU A 38 13.80 4.93 -18.52
CA LEU A 38 14.27 4.81 -17.15
C LEU A 38 13.10 4.60 -16.19
N HIS A 39 13.38 3.95 -15.06
CA HIS A 39 12.42 3.67 -14.00
C HIS A 39 12.99 4.08 -12.64
N PHE A 40 12.14 4.62 -11.77
CA PHE A 40 12.41 4.68 -10.34
C PHE A 40 11.13 4.43 -9.52
N HIS A 41 11.32 4.03 -8.26
CA HIS A 41 10.25 3.93 -7.27
C HIS A 41 10.76 4.36 -5.89
N LEU A 42 10.18 5.41 -5.32
CA LEU A 42 10.68 6.04 -4.10
C LEU A 42 10.28 5.32 -2.80
N GLY A 43 9.15 4.60 -2.85
CA GLY A 43 8.65 3.86 -1.70
C GLY A 43 7.14 3.82 -1.66
N SER A 44 6.59 3.58 -0.47
CA SER A 44 5.16 3.43 -0.23
C SER A 44 4.65 4.43 0.79
N GLN A 45 3.40 4.87 0.61
CA GLN A 45 2.69 5.75 1.53
C GLN A 45 3.39 7.12 1.68
N ILE A 46 3.79 7.68 0.55
CA ILE A 46 4.42 9.00 0.47
C ILE A 46 3.30 10.05 0.53
N LEU A 47 3.38 10.94 1.53
CA LEU A 47 2.41 12.01 1.75
C LEU A 47 2.89 13.38 1.25
N GLU A 48 4.12 13.46 0.75
CA GLU A 48 4.75 14.70 0.27
C GLU A 48 5.15 14.58 -1.19
N ILE A 49 4.96 15.65 -1.97
CA ILE A 49 5.19 15.61 -3.42
C ILE A 49 6.64 15.90 -3.80
N ASP A 50 7.34 16.72 -3.00
CA ASP A 50 8.72 17.16 -3.27
C ASP A 50 9.75 16.04 -3.54
N PRO A 51 9.68 14.86 -2.90
CA PRO A 51 10.55 13.74 -3.26
C PRO A 51 10.46 13.33 -4.74
N TYR A 52 9.28 13.39 -5.35
CA TYR A 52 9.12 13.07 -6.78
C TYR A 52 9.74 14.14 -7.65
N ARG A 53 9.62 15.42 -7.30
CA ARG A 53 10.29 16.51 -8.05
C ARG A 53 11.79 16.27 -8.12
N LYS A 54 12.42 16.00 -6.97
CA LYS A 54 13.86 15.74 -6.87
C LYS A 54 14.27 14.49 -7.66
N ALA A 55 13.48 13.42 -7.59
CA ALA A 55 13.77 12.20 -8.33
C ALA A 55 13.67 12.42 -9.84
N ILE A 56 12.64 13.12 -10.31
CA ILE A 56 12.48 13.50 -11.73
C ILE A 56 13.67 14.33 -12.20
N GLU A 57 14.11 15.31 -11.39
CA GLU A 57 15.28 16.13 -11.69
C GLU A 57 16.53 15.26 -11.91
N VAL A 58 16.82 14.34 -10.99
CA VAL A 58 17.98 13.43 -11.09
C VAL A 58 17.87 12.56 -12.34
N MET A 59 16.71 11.95 -12.57
CA MET A 59 16.53 11.01 -13.68
C MET A 59 16.58 11.68 -15.05
N LEU A 60 16.02 12.89 -15.19
CA LEU A 60 16.07 13.63 -16.47
C LEU A 60 17.44 14.24 -16.72
N SER A 61 18.15 14.67 -15.67
CA SER A 61 19.55 15.09 -15.81
C SER A 61 20.41 13.93 -16.32
N TYR A 62 20.19 12.73 -15.76
CA TYR A 62 20.86 11.52 -16.24
C TYR A 62 20.45 11.13 -17.67
N ALA A 63 19.18 11.28 -18.04
CA ALA A 63 18.74 11.06 -19.41
C ALA A 63 19.43 11.99 -20.42
N ALA A 64 19.75 13.23 -20.03
CA ALA A 64 20.53 14.15 -20.86
C ALA A 64 21.99 13.69 -21.01
N GLU A 65 22.61 13.15 -19.95
CA GLU A 65 23.94 12.53 -20.01
C GLU A 65 23.96 11.35 -20.98
N ILE A 66 22.96 10.45 -20.90
CA ILE A 66 22.83 9.31 -21.82
C ILE A 66 22.71 9.80 -23.28
N LYS A 67 21.90 10.82 -23.54
CA LYS A 67 21.75 11.41 -24.88
C LYS A 67 23.07 11.96 -25.40
N GLN A 68 23.83 12.65 -24.56
CA GLN A 68 25.12 13.20 -24.95
C GLN A 68 26.17 12.12 -25.25
N GLN A 69 26.21 11.07 -24.42
CA GLN A 69 27.24 10.02 -24.51
C GLN A 69 26.94 8.97 -25.58
N HIS A 70 25.67 8.59 -25.74
CA HIS A 70 25.26 7.45 -26.57
C HIS A 70 24.38 7.86 -27.76
N GLY A 71 23.97 9.12 -27.86
CA GLY A 71 22.98 9.55 -28.86
C GLY A 71 21.58 8.95 -28.62
N PHE A 72 21.37 8.30 -27.47
CA PHE A 72 20.11 7.66 -27.11
C PHE A 72 19.26 8.59 -26.26
N GLU A 73 18.02 8.81 -26.69
CA GLU A 73 17.06 9.64 -25.98
C GLU A 73 15.90 8.77 -25.48
N ILE A 74 15.58 8.91 -24.18
CA ILE A 74 14.54 8.10 -23.56
C ILE A 74 13.16 8.41 -24.16
N LYS A 75 12.36 7.37 -24.37
CA LYS A 75 10.97 7.48 -24.82
C LYS A 75 9.98 7.36 -23.66
N ILE A 76 10.40 6.70 -22.57
CA ILE A 76 9.57 6.41 -21.41
C ILE A 76 10.29 6.86 -20.13
N LEU A 77 9.55 7.48 -19.22
CA LEU A 77 9.95 7.66 -17.84
C LEU A 77 8.86 7.05 -16.95
N SER A 78 9.19 5.95 -16.25
CA SER A 78 8.32 5.42 -15.20
C SER A 78 8.77 5.95 -13.84
N ILE A 79 7.87 6.63 -13.14
CA ILE A 79 8.13 7.21 -11.81
C ILE A 79 7.62 6.31 -10.68
N GLY A 80 7.15 5.11 -11.03
CA GLY A 80 6.61 4.16 -10.09
C GLY A 80 5.28 4.60 -9.46
N GLY A 81 4.93 3.91 -8.37
CA GLY A 81 3.81 4.28 -7.50
C GLY A 81 4.29 4.94 -6.22
N GLY A 82 3.53 4.75 -5.14
CA GLY A 82 3.90 5.21 -3.79
C GLY A 82 2.97 6.26 -3.21
N PHE A 83 2.08 6.83 -4.03
CA PHE A 83 1.12 7.86 -3.62
C PHE A 83 0.30 7.42 -2.41
N GLY A 84 0.39 8.21 -1.34
CA GLY A 84 -0.26 7.93 -0.07
C GLY A 84 -1.77 8.06 -0.13
N VAL A 85 -2.44 7.35 0.78
CA VAL A 85 -3.88 7.44 1.01
C VAL A 85 -4.14 7.67 2.48
N ARG A 86 -5.26 8.30 2.82
CA ARG A 86 -5.63 8.51 4.22
C ARG A 86 -6.09 7.17 4.84
N TYR A 87 -5.34 6.66 5.81
CA TYR A 87 -5.72 5.53 6.67
C TYR A 87 -6.26 5.97 8.02
N THR A 88 -5.73 7.07 8.56
CA THR A 88 -6.14 7.67 9.84
C THR A 88 -6.62 9.10 9.69
N MET A 89 -7.42 9.56 10.64
CA MET A 89 -8.03 10.90 10.56
C MET A 89 -7.01 12.04 10.68
N ASP A 90 -5.82 11.77 11.23
CA ASP A 90 -4.70 12.69 11.34
C ASP A 90 -3.78 12.72 10.09
N GLU A 91 -4.02 11.89 9.08
CA GLU A 91 -3.28 11.92 7.83
C GLU A 91 -3.97 12.80 6.78
N ASP A 92 -3.21 13.61 6.05
CA ASP A 92 -3.75 14.46 4.98
C ASP A 92 -2.93 14.35 3.68
N PRO A 93 -3.10 13.27 2.90
CA PRO A 93 -2.39 13.13 1.63
C PRO A 93 -2.88 14.17 0.61
N PRO A 94 -2.00 14.70 -0.24
CA PRO A 94 -2.40 15.57 -1.33
C PRO A 94 -3.40 14.89 -2.27
N PRO A 95 -4.35 15.63 -2.85
CA PRO A 95 -5.28 15.08 -3.83
C PRO A 95 -4.52 14.62 -5.07
N ILE A 96 -5.03 13.58 -5.75
CA ILE A 96 -4.37 12.99 -6.92
C ILE A 96 -4.08 13.99 -8.05
N ALA A 97 -4.92 15.02 -8.18
CA ALA A 97 -4.72 16.10 -9.15
C ALA A 97 -3.44 16.91 -8.86
N ALA A 98 -3.15 17.19 -7.60
CA ALA A 98 -1.93 17.91 -7.20
C ALA A 98 -0.67 17.08 -7.50
N TRP A 99 -0.73 15.76 -7.31
CA TRP A 99 0.36 14.87 -7.75
C TRP A 99 0.57 14.96 -9.25
N ALA A 100 -0.51 14.82 -10.03
CA ALA A 100 -0.43 14.83 -11.49
C ALA A 100 0.15 16.14 -12.03
N GLU A 101 -0.36 17.29 -11.57
CA GLU A 101 0.08 18.64 -11.98
C GLU A 101 1.57 18.85 -11.68
N ILE A 102 1.99 18.61 -10.44
CA ILE A 102 3.38 18.82 -10.03
C ILE A 102 4.35 17.93 -10.81
N ILE A 103 4.00 16.67 -11.01
CA ILE A 103 4.83 15.71 -11.74
C ILE A 103 4.90 16.09 -13.22
N SER A 104 3.78 16.43 -13.86
CA SER A 104 3.76 16.80 -15.27
C SER A 104 4.52 18.09 -15.53
N ASP A 105 4.37 19.08 -14.66
CA ASP A 105 5.04 20.37 -14.77
C ASP A 105 6.55 20.23 -14.63
N GLU A 106 6.99 19.44 -13.65
CA GLU A 106 8.41 19.21 -13.42
C GLU A 106 9.05 18.50 -14.61
N ILE A 107 8.42 17.43 -15.14
CA ILE A 107 8.92 16.72 -16.32
C ILE A 107 8.98 17.66 -17.52
N THR A 108 7.91 18.42 -17.78
CA THR A 108 7.84 19.33 -18.93
C THR A 108 8.92 20.40 -18.86
N ARG A 109 9.07 21.04 -17.70
CA ARG A 109 10.08 22.08 -17.46
C ARG A 109 11.49 21.53 -17.62
N ARG A 110 11.81 20.40 -17.00
CA ARG A 110 13.14 19.79 -17.07
C ARG A 110 13.49 19.32 -18.47
N CYS A 111 12.54 18.72 -19.20
CA CYS A 111 12.75 18.35 -20.59
C CYS A 111 13.06 19.57 -21.47
N HIS A 112 12.32 20.67 -21.30
CA HIS A 112 12.59 21.92 -22.00
C HIS A 112 14.01 22.44 -21.68
N ASP A 113 14.35 22.57 -20.40
CA ASP A 113 15.65 23.12 -19.96
C ASP A 113 16.83 22.27 -20.46
N LEU A 114 16.67 20.95 -20.48
CA LEU A 114 17.70 19.99 -20.91
C LEU A 114 17.67 19.67 -22.41
N LYS A 115 16.77 20.28 -23.18
CA LYS A 115 16.56 20.01 -24.62
C LYS A 115 16.32 18.52 -24.89
N LEU A 116 15.52 17.90 -24.03
CA LEU A 116 15.00 16.55 -24.19
C LEU A 116 13.59 16.59 -24.79
N SER A 117 13.28 15.59 -25.60
CA SER A 117 11.93 15.26 -26.02
C SER A 117 11.12 14.86 -24.79
N LEU A 118 9.82 15.19 -24.79
CA LEU A 118 8.94 14.82 -23.69
C LEU A 118 8.71 13.30 -23.70
N PRO A 119 9.17 12.54 -22.68
CA PRO A 119 8.95 11.11 -22.65
C PRO A 119 7.49 10.81 -22.27
N ARG A 120 7.01 9.62 -22.67
CA ARG A 120 5.77 9.08 -22.13
C ARG A 120 5.94 8.79 -20.64
N LEU A 121 5.14 9.46 -19.83
CA LEU A 121 5.07 9.21 -18.38
C LEU A 121 4.30 7.91 -18.09
N ILE A 122 4.88 7.06 -17.25
CA ILE A 122 4.22 5.91 -16.64
C ILE A 122 4.18 6.10 -15.11
N ILE A 123 3.02 5.81 -14.52
CA ILE A 123 2.81 5.76 -13.07
C ILE A 123 2.29 4.37 -12.68
N GLU A 124 2.62 3.91 -11.47
CA GLU A 124 2.32 2.54 -11.03
C GLU A 124 1.50 2.52 -9.71
N PRO A 125 0.34 3.21 -9.62
CA PRO A 125 -0.44 3.28 -8.38
C PRO A 125 -1.14 1.95 -8.06
N GLY A 126 -0.69 1.28 -6.99
CA GLY A 126 -1.44 0.19 -6.37
C GLY A 126 -2.37 0.70 -5.27
N ARG A 127 -1.77 1.06 -4.14
CA ARG A 127 -2.46 1.52 -2.92
C ARG A 127 -3.48 2.63 -3.18
N ALA A 128 -3.10 3.63 -3.97
CA ALA A 128 -3.93 4.80 -4.26
C ALA A 128 -5.25 4.46 -4.99
N ILE A 129 -5.28 3.36 -5.75
CA ILE A 129 -6.49 2.90 -6.43
C ILE A 129 -7.37 2.09 -5.47
N VAL A 130 -6.80 1.07 -4.82
CA VAL A 130 -7.62 0.01 -4.21
C VAL A 130 -7.79 0.12 -2.69
N ALA A 131 -6.95 0.87 -1.98
CA ALA A 131 -7.00 0.90 -0.51
C ALA A 131 -8.36 1.33 0.04
N ARG A 132 -8.88 2.46 -0.46
CA ARG A 132 -10.16 3.04 -0.01
C ARG A 132 -11.39 2.29 -0.54
N ALA A 133 -11.21 1.45 -1.55
CA ALA A 133 -12.29 0.62 -2.10
C ALA A 133 -12.62 -0.59 -1.21
N GLY A 134 -11.74 -0.95 -0.27
CA GLY A 134 -11.92 -2.08 0.63
C GLY A 134 -12.14 -1.68 2.10
N THR A 135 -13.12 -2.33 2.72
CA THR A 135 -13.37 -2.29 4.17
C THR A 135 -13.46 -3.73 4.66
N ALA A 136 -12.74 -4.04 5.73
CA ALA A 136 -12.83 -5.35 6.37
C ALA A 136 -13.91 -5.30 7.45
N LEU A 137 -14.82 -6.28 7.45
CA LEU A 137 -15.88 -6.40 8.44
C LEU A 137 -15.58 -7.58 9.35
N TYR A 138 -15.68 -7.35 10.65
CA TYR A 138 -15.46 -8.38 11.67
C TYR A 138 -16.62 -8.41 12.66
N ARG A 139 -16.86 -9.56 13.25
CA ARG A 139 -17.73 -9.69 14.42
C ARG A 139 -16.90 -9.58 15.69
N VAL A 140 -17.33 -8.73 16.61
CA VAL A 140 -16.72 -8.61 17.93
C VAL A 140 -17.03 -9.85 18.76
N GLY A 141 -16.00 -10.45 19.33
CA GLY A 141 -16.08 -11.56 20.29
C GLY A 141 -15.84 -11.06 21.71
N VAL A 142 -14.71 -11.47 22.28
CA VAL A 142 -14.31 -11.16 23.66
C VAL A 142 -13.92 -9.70 23.80
N ILE A 143 -14.38 -9.06 24.86
CA ILE A 143 -13.93 -7.74 25.28
C ILE A 143 -13.27 -7.89 26.64
N LYS A 144 -12.03 -7.42 26.77
CA LYS A 144 -11.26 -7.50 28.01
C LYS A 144 -10.83 -6.12 28.42
N ASP A 145 -11.31 -5.66 29.56
CA ASP A 145 -10.76 -4.47 30.21
C ASP A 145 -9.60 -4.87 31.13
N ILE A 146 -8.49 -4.15 31.01
CA ILE A 146 -7.34 -4.27 31.89
C ILE A 146 -7.17 -2.90 32.55
N PRO A 147 -7.69 -2.72 33.78
CA PRO A 147 -7.69 -1.42 34.45
C PRO A 147 -6.32 -0.75 34.47
N GLY A 148 -6.28 0.52 34.06
CA GLY A 148 -5.05 1.31 33.99
C GLY A 148 -4.09 0.94 32.85
N ILE A 149 -4.40 -0.10 32.06
CA ILE A 149 -3.55 -0.55 30.94
C ILE A 149 -4.23 -0.30 29.61
N ARG A 150 -5.31 -1.03 29.31
CA ARG A 150 -6.13 -0.83 28.10
C ARG A 150 -7.35 -1.74 28.05
N ARG A 151 -8.32 -1.35 27.22
CA ARG A 151 -9.43 -2.20 26.79
C ARG A 151 -9.11 -2.86 25.44
N TYR A 152 -9.18 -4.19 25.40
CA TYR A 152 -9.06 -5.01 24.20
C TYR A 152 -10.44 -5.38 23.66
N VAL A 153 -10.61 -5.26 22.34
CA VAL A 153 -11.76 -5.72 21.58
C VAL A 153 -11.25 -6.80 20.61
N CYS A 154 -11.54 -8.07 20.92
CA CYS A 154 -11.14 -9.20 20.09
C CYS A 154 -12.18 -9.45 18.99
N VAL A 155 -11.73 -9.73 17.77
CA VAL A 155 -12.61 -9.96 16.62
C VAL A 155 -12.39 -11.33 15.97
N ASP A 156 -13.29 -11.75 15.08
CA ASP A 156 -13.28 -13.08 14.44
C ASP A 156 -12.29 -13.26 13.26
N GLY A 157 -11.44 -12.24 13.02
CA GLY A 157 -10.30 -12.24 12.10
C GLY A 157 -8.98 -11.95 12.82
N GLY A 158 -8.07 -11.24 12.17
CA GLY A 158 -6.79 -10.82 12.75
C GLY A 158 -5.65 -10.81 11.74
N MET A 159 -4.43 -11.06 12.21
CA MET A 159 -3.20 -11.02 11.41
C MET A 159 -3.21 -11.95 10.19
N GLY A 160 -3.98 -13.04 10.22
CA GLY A 160 -4.10 -13.95 9.07
C GLY A 160 -4.87 -13.36 7.88
N ASP A 161 -5.74 -12.36 8.10
CA ASP A 161 -6.45 -11.67 7.01
C ASP A 161 -5.99 -10.21 6.82
N ASN A 162 -5.36 -9.62 7.84
CA ASN A 162 -4.72 -8.32 7.78
C ASN A 162 -3.45 -8.27 8.67
N ILE A 163 -2.32 -8.64 8.08
CA ILE A 163 -1.00 -8.67 8.72
C ILE A 163 -0.33 -7.29 8.83
N ARG A 164 -0.96 -6.22 8.35
CA ARG A 164 -0.28 -4.94 8.12
C ARG A 164 0.17 -4.25 9.40
N TYR A 165 -0.61 -4.31 10.48
CA TYR A 165 -0.19 -3.74 11.75
C TYR A 165 0.98 -4.53 12.35
N PRO A 166 0.93 -5.88 12.50
CA PRO A 166 2.07 -6.63 13.05
C PRO A 166 3.34 -6.51 12.22
N MET A 167 3.23 -6.44 10.89
CA MET A 167 4.40 -6.39 10.00
C MET A 167 4.99 -4.98 9.82
N TYR A 168 4.15 -3.94 9.77
CA TYR A 168 4.59 -2.60 9.39
C TYR A 168 4.26 -1.52 10.42
N GLY A 169 3.55 -1.85 11.50
CA GLY A 169 2.95 -0.86 12.40
C GLY A 169 1.89 0.01 11.69
N ALA A 170 1.28 -0.50 10.62
CA ALA A 170 0.31 0.27 9.84
C ALA A 170 -0.92 0.62 10.68
N ARG A 171 -1.21 1.91 10.81
CA ARG A 171 -2.41 2.41 11.50
C ARG A 171 -3.61 2.37 10.56
N GLN A 172 -4.81 2.15 11.10
CA GLN A 172 -6.09 2.17 10.39
C GLN A 172 -7.18 2.68 11.32
N GLU A 173 -8.21 3.30 10.76
CA GLU A 173 -9.45 3.60 11.49
C GLU A 173 -10.42 2.43 11.48
N ALA A 174 -11.27 2.42 12.50
CA ALA A 174 -12.41 1.53 12.56
C ALA A 174 -13.65 2.24 13.12
N LEU A 175 -14.81 1.68 12.85
CA LEU A 175 -16.08 2.09 13.45
C LEU A 175 -16.98 0.89 13.71
N VAL A 176 -17.96 1.06 14.60
CA VAL A 176 -19.00 0.05 14.84
C VAL A 176 -20.07 0.17 13.74
N ALA A 177 -19.99 -0.69 12.72
CA ALA A 177 -20.73 -0.57 11.47
C ALA A 177 -22.25 -0.63 11.64
N ASN A 178 -22.74 -1.50 12.53
CA ASN A 178 -24.17 -1.60 12.85
C ASN A 178 -24.69 -0.40 13.68
N ARG A 179 -23.81 0.51 14.11
CA ARG A 179 -24.11 1.74 14.85
C ARG A 179 -23.20 2.89 14.40
N ALA A 180 -23.03 3.06 13.08
CA ALA A 180 -22.00 3.93 12.51
C ALA A 180 -22.11 5.42 12.88
N ALA A 181 -23.29 5.88 13.32
CA ALA A 181 -23.52 7.25 13.78
C ALA A 181 -23.26 7.46 15.28
N ALA A 182 -22.88 6.41 16.02
CA ALA A 182 -22.59 6.54 17.45
C ALA A 182 -21.25 7.26 17.67
N ASN A 183 -21.24 8.22 18.59
CA ASN A 183 -20.03 8.93 18.98
C ASN A 183 -19.04 8.00 19.68
N ALA A 184 -17.74 8.28 19.50
CA ALA A 184 -16.71 7.59 20.24
C ALA A 184 -16.86 7.85 21.74
N THR A 185 -16.74 6.80 22.54
CA THR A 185 -16.83 6.84 24.01
C THR A 185 -15.51 6.46 24.67
N GLY A 186 -14.54 5.95 23.90
CA GLY A 186 -13.19 5.72 24.41
C GLY A 186 -12.26 5.01 23.45
N ARG A 187 -10.99 5.01 23.84
CA ARG A 187 -9.89 4.38 23.11
C ARG A 187 -9.76 2.90 23.44
N VAL A 188 -9.58 2.08 22.42
CA VAL A 188 -9.37 0.64 22.57
C VAL A 188 -8.25 0.11 21.67
N THR A 189 -7.76 -1.09 21.97
CA THR A 189 -6.96 -1.92 21.06
C THR A 189 -7.84 -2.98 20.42
N VAL A 190 -7.81 -3.09 19.10
CA VAL A 190 -8.47 -4.17 18.35
C VAL A 190 -7.47 -5.30 18.12
N ALA A 191 -7.78 -6.48 18.64
CA ALA A 191 -6.97 -7.70 18.50
C ALA A 191 -7.73 -8.77 17.71
N GLY A 192 -7.00 -9.68 17.07
CA GLY A 192 -7.62 -10.83 16.41
C GLY A 192 -7.84 -12.00 17.37
N LYS A 193 -8.13 -13.17 16.78
CA LYS A 193 -8.36 -14.43 17.50
C LYS A 193 -7.17 -15.39 17.53
N TYR A 194 -6.06 -15.05 16.88
CA TYR A 194 -4.91 -15.94 16.73
C TYR A 194 -4.15 -16.06 18.06
N CYS A 195 -3.45 -17.18 18.27
CA CYS A 195 -2.78 -17.48 19.53
C CYS A 195 -1.42 -16.75 19.71
N GLU A 196 -1.25 -15.60 19.08
CA GLU A 196 -0.03 -14.79 19.08
C GLU A 196 -0.30 -13.47 19.80
N SER A 197 0.54 -13.07 20.76
CA SER A 197 0.37 -11.79 21.45
C SER A 197 0.49 -10.58 20.51
N GLY A 198 1.19 -10.76 19.38
CA GLY A 198 1.33 -9.78 18.31
C GLY A 198 0.12 -9.67 17.38
N ASP A 199 -0.94 -10.47 17.57
CA ASP A 199 -2.17 -10.43 16.75
C ASP A 199 -3.03 -9.19 17.06
N ILE A 200 -2.50 -8.04 16.70
CA ILE A 200 -3.12 -6.73 16.84
C ILE A 200 -3.48 -6.22 15.45
N LEU A 201 -4.72 -5.82 15.24
CA LEU A 201 -5.17 -5.16 14.01
C LEU A 201 -4.98 -3.65 14.11
N ILE A 202 -5.35 -3.07 15.26
CA ILE A 202 -5.26 -1.62 15.51
C ILE A 202 -4.89 -1.41 16.99
N LYS A 203 -3.74 -0.79 17.27
CA LYS A 203 -3.30 -0.60 18.65
C LYS A 203 -4.08 0.45 19.40
N GLU A 204 -4.43 1.56 18.77
CA GLU A 204 -5.19 2.65 19.37
C GLU A 204 -6.20 3.20 18.37
N VAL A 205 -7.48 3.09 18.71
CA VAL A 205 -8.60 3.66 17.94
C VAL A 205 -9.71 4.11 18.87
N GLU A 206 -10.29 5.27 18.58
CA GLU A 206 -11.46 5.79 19.29
C GLU A 206 -12.73 5.13 18.73
N LEU A 207 -13.49 4.44 19.57
CA LEU A 207 -14.72 3.75 19.18
C LEU A 207 -15.88 4.13 20.09
N ALA A 208 -17.11 4.00 19.58
CA ALA A 208 -18.31 3.96 20.41
C ALA A 208 -18.25 2.76 21.37
N ASP A 209 -19.06 2.75 22.42
CA ASP A 209 -19.07 1.64 23.39
C ASP A 209 -19.34 0.32 22.66
N VAL A 210 -18.32 -0.53 22.59
CA VAL A 210 -18.34 -1.78 21.81
C VAL A 210 -18.92 -2.91 22.65
N LYS A 211 -19.77 -3.73 22.04
CA LYS A 211 -20.39 -4.91 22.65
C LYS A 211 -20.06 -6.18 21.86
N THR A 212 -20.00 -7.31 22.55
CA THR A 212 -19.92 -8.63 21.88
C THR A 212 -21.07 -8.78 20.89
N GLY A 213 -20.75 -9.25 19.68
CA GLY A 213 -21.69 -9.40 18.57
C GLY A 213 -21.80 -8.18 17.64
N ASP A 214 -21.28 -7.00 18.02
CA ASP A 214 -21.20 -5.85 17.12
C ASP A 214 -20.37 -6.17 15.86
N ILE A 215 -20.63 -5.42 14.78
CA ILE A 215 -19.85 -5.51 13.55
C ILE A 215 -18.86 -4.35 13.53
N LEU A 216 -17.57 -4.66 13.53
CA LEU A 216 -16.51 -3.68 13.39
C LEU A 216 -16.12 -3.55 11.91
N ALA A 217 -16.09 -2.33 11.38
CA ALA A 217 -15.59 -2.02 10.05
C ALA A 217 -14.21 -1.37 10.15
N VAL A 218 -13.19 -2.00 9.56
CA VAL A 218 -11.82 -1.46 9.46
C VAL A 218 -11.58 -0.92 8.06
N ALA A 219 -11.43 0.40 7.96
CA ALA A 219 -11.30 1.12 6.70
C ALA A 219 -9.91 0.95 6.04
N GLY A 220 -9.81 1.18 4.74
CA GLY A 220 -8.53 1.13 4.02
C GLY A 220 -7.99 -0.29 3.77
N SER A 221 -8.80 -1.32 3.96
CA SER A 221 -8.37 -2.72 3.91
C SER A 221 -8.29 -3.30 2.48
N GLY A 222 -8.43 -2.48 1.44
CA GLY A 222 -8.43 -2.95 0.04
C GLY A 222 -7.03 -3.18 -0.55
N ALA A 223 -5.99 -2.55 0.00
CA ALA A 223 -4.62 -2.70 -0.47
C ALA A 223 -3.81 -3.57 0.48
N TYR A 224 -3.11 -4.55 -0.08
CA TYR A 224 -2.17 -5.45 0.61
C TYR A 224 -2.77 -6.41 1.66
N CYS A 225 -3.92 -6.13 2.27
CA CYS A 225 -4.55 -7.07 3.20
C CYS A 225 -4.92 -8.39 2.50
N ILE A 226 -5.67 -8.31 1.39
CA ILE A 226 -6.12 -9.49 0.61
C ILE A 226 -4.96 -10.33 0.04
N PRO A 227 -3.95 -9.77 -0.65
CA PRO A 227 -2.87 -10.58 -1.20
C PRO A 227 -1.92 -11.15 -0.12
N MET A 228 -1.89 -10.56 1.08
CA MET A 228 -1.02 -11.02 2.18
C MET A 228 -1.75 -11.95 3.18
N GLN A 229 -2.93 -12.46 2.81
CA GLN A 229 -3.68 -13.37 3.68
C GLN A 229 -2.97 -14.73 3.83
N SER A 230 -2.95 -15.23 5.06
CA SER A 230 -2.43 -16.55 5.41
C SER A 230 -3.51 -17.44 6.01
N ASN A 231 -3.21 -18.74 6.08
CA ASN A 231 -4.01 -19.73 6.79
C ASN A 231 -3.44 -20.02 8.19
N TYR A 232 -2.81 -19.02 8.83
CA TYR A 232 -2.27 -19.18 10.19
C TYR A 232 -3.34 -19.75 11.14
N ASN A 233 -2.97 -20.64 12.05
CA ASN A 233 -3.90 -21.41 12.88
C ASN A 233 -5.07 -22.08 12.09
N ALA A 234 -4.81 -22.55 10.86
CA ALA A 234 -5.81 -23.14 9.96
C ALA A 234 -7.04 -22.22 9.70
N SER A 235 -6.85 -20.89 9.82
CA SER A 235 -7.91 -19.93 9.56
C SER A 235 -8.24 -19.89 8.07
N ARG A 236 -9.52 -19.92 7.73
CA ARG A 236 -10.01 -19.91 6.35
C ARG A 236 -10.08 -18.47 5.86
N ARG A 237 -9.45 -18.18 4.72
CA ARG A 237 -9.46 -16.82 4.16
C ARG A 237 -10.91 -16.31 3.96
N PRO A 238 -11.18 -15.04 4.28
CA PRO A 238 -12.53 -14.49 4.26
C PRO A 238 -13.06 -14.35 2.82
N PRO A 239 -14.39 -14.31 2.66
CA PRO A 239 -14.99 -13.99 1.38
C PRO A 239 -14.72 -12.52 1.02
N ILE A 240 -14.75 -12.21 -0.28
CA ILE A 240 -14.70 -10.85 -0.79
C ILE A 240 -16.02 -10.59 -1.51
N VAL A 241 -16.65 -9.46 -1.18
CA VAL A 241 -17.95 -9.04 -1.72
C VAL A 241 -17.79 -7.65 -2.32
N PHE A 242 -18.28 -7.46 -3.54
CA PHE A 242 -18.42 -6.14 -4.15
C PHE A 242 -19.82 -5.62 -3.93
N VAL A 243 -19.94 -4.33 -3.60
CA VAL A 243 -21.22 -3.65 -3.43
C VAL A 243 -21.29 -2.50 -4.43
N ARG A 244 -22.37 -2.44 -5.19
CA ARG A 244 -22.65 -1.35 -6.12
C ARG A 244 -24.16 -1.16 -6.22
N ASP A 245 -24.62 0.10 -6.14
CA ASP A 245 -26.02 0.47 -6.33
C ASP A 245 -26.99 -0.36 -5.46
N GLY A 246 -26.63 -0.55 -4.18
CA GLY A 246 -27.40 -1.35 -3.21
C GLY A 246 -27.35 -2.87 -3.40
N LYS A 247 -26.62 -3.38 -4.41
CA LYS A 247 -26.50 -4.81 -4.71
C LYS A 247 -25.15 -5.36 -4.28
N ALA A 248 -25.16 -6.48 -3.56
CA ALA A 248 -23.97 -7.22 -3.16
C ALA A 248 -23.72 -8.39 -4.11
N ARG A 249 -22.46 -8.61 -4.48
CA ARG A 249 -22.01 -9.75 -5.29
C ARG A 249 -20.78 -10.39 -4.67
N LEU A 250 -20.86 -11.68 -4.36
CA LEU A 250 -19.70 -12.46 -3.94
C LEU A 250 -18.71 -12.57 -5.11
N VAL A 251 -17.47 -12.14 -4.90
CA VAL A 251 -16.40 -12.23 -5.91
C VAL A 251 -15.34 -13.26 -5.55
N ARG A 252 -15.18 -13.56 -4.26
CA ARG A 252 -14.37 -14.67 -3.76
C ARG A 252 -15.12 -15.32 -2.61
N ARG A 253 -15.41 -16.62 -2.70
CA ARG A 253 -16.01 -17.38 -1.60
C ARG A 253 -15.05 -17.50 -0.43
N ARG A 254 -15.59 -17.72 0.77
CA ARG A 254 -14.78 -18.12 1.93
C ARG A 254 -14.11 -19.47 1.63
N GLU A 255 -12.89 -19.65 2.09
CA GLU A 255 -12.26 -20.97 2.11
C GLU A 255 -13.03 -21.92 3.06
N THR A 256 -12.89 -23.21 2.80
CA THR A 256 -13.50 -24.33 3.53
C THR A 256 -12.40 -25.18 4.18
N LEU A 257 -12.76 -26.27 4.86
CA LEU A 257 -11.76 -27.22 5.33
C LEU A 257 -11.04 -27.91 4.17
N GLU A 258 -11.78 -28.29 3.13
CA GLU A 258 -11.26 -28.95 1.94
C GLU A 258 -10.19 -28.09 1.23
N ASP A 259 -10.38 -26.77 1.19
CA ASP A 259 -9.37 -25.87 0.61
C ASP A 259 -8.04 -25.90 1.37
N LEU A 260 -8.06 -26.17 2.68
CA LEU A 260 -6.87 -26.26 3.53
C LEU A 260 -6.14 -27.59 3.35
N THR A 261 -6.89 -28.68 3.18
CA THR A 261 -6.36 -30.05 3.12
C THR A 261 -6.16 -30.55 1.69
N ARG A 262 -6.44 -29.75 0.66
CA ARG A 262 -6.38 -30.19 -0.75
C ARG A 262 -5.00 -30.67 -1.22
N CYS A 263 -3.95 -30.33 -0.49
CA CYS A 263 -2.57 -30.74 -0.78
C CYS A 263 -2.13 -31.94 0.08
N ASP A 264 -2.97 -32.41 1.01
CA ASP A 264 -2.66 -33.56 1.85
C ASP A 264 -2.76 -34.83 1.01
N THR A 265 -1.75 -35.70 1.11
CA THR A 265 -1.75 -37.00 0.44
C THR A 265 -2.16 -38.11 1.43
N ALA A 266 -2.68 -39.21 0.89
CA ALA A 266 -3.01 -40.41 1.67
C ALA A 266 -1.80 -41.01 2.38
#